data_AF-A0A353EHB3-F1
#
_entry.id   AF-A0A353EHB3-F1
#
_cell.length_a   1.000
_cell.length_b   1.000
_cell.length_c   1.000
_cell.angle_alpha   90.00
_cell.angle_beta   90.00
_cell.angle_gamma   90.00
#
_symmetry.space_group_name_H-M   'P 1'
#
loop_
_entity.id
_entity.type
_entity.pdbx_description
1 polymer ?
#
loop_
_entity_poly.entity_id
_entity_poly.type
_entity_poly.pdbx_seq_one_letter_code
_entity_poly.pdbx_strand_id
1 'polypeptide(L)'
;MKNVVTLAALAAASLGIAAQSQAATITYNSSIADSGQVNSVDYYSFSTVANDNVTIETFSENFDSVLYLFRDTGNGLATSDLVAWNDDGGDYASNPYGFFNSLLNLELDIGDYITAVGDFQLTLNEAISGINDSSALGSGSGDYTLVISGLTELDDSNNSGGDNGSDTGNDSGSDNGSGTGGSGSNPGVGVSEPMTLSLFGLALAGFGALRRKKS
;
A
#
# COMPACT_ATOMS: atom_id res chain seq x y z
N MET A 1 -17.37 58.05 -10.09
CA MET A 1 -17.35 56.63 -10.47
C MET A 1 -16.00 56.05 -10.07
N LYS A 2 -16.06 54.95 -9.31
CA LYS A 2 -15.04 53.91 -9.04
C LYS A 2 -13.73 54.31 -8.33
N ASN A 3 -13.74 54.04 -7.02
CA ASN A 3 -12.59 53.85 -6.16
C ASN A 3 -11.64 52.79 -6.75
N VAL A 4 -10.35 53.11 -6.83
CA VAL A 4 -9.30 52.13 -7.16
C VAL A 4 -8.95 51.40 -5.86
N VAL A 5 -9.35 50.14 -5.76
CA VAL A 5 -8.91 49.25 -4.69
C VAL A 5 -7.60 48.60 -5.16
N THR A 6 -6.51 48.96 -4.50
CA THR A 6 -5.21 48.32 -4.68
C THR A 6 -5.28 46.92 -4.06
N LEU A 7 -5.11 45.89 -4.88
CA LEU A 7 -5.03 44.50 -4.42
C LEU A 7 -3.60 44.23 -3.92
N ALA A 8 -3.42 44.10 -2.62
CA ALA A 8 -2.19 43.58 -2.06
C ALA A 8 -2.21 42.05 -2.22
N ALA A 9 -1.30 41.51 -3.03
CA ALA A 9 -1.09 40.07 -3.11
C ALA A 9 -0.45 39.58 -1.81
N LEU A 10 -1.18 38.73 -1.08
CA LEU A 10 -0.65 38.00 0.08
C LEU A 10 0.14 36.80 -0.47
N ALA A 11 1.47 36.91 -0.49
CA ALA A 11 2.33 35.77 -0.79
C ALA A 11 2.26 34.81 0.41
N ALA A 12 1.50 33.72 0.27
CA ALA A 12 1.58 32.59 1.19
C ALA A 12 2.94 31.92 0.97
N ALA A 13 3.88 32.13 1.89
CA ALA A 13 5.09 31.32 1.96
C ALA A 13 4.65 29.90 2.33
N SER A 14 4.61 28.99 1.35
CA SER A 14 4.51 27.56 1.63
C SER A 14 5.76 27.16 2.39
N LEU A 15 5.63 26.80 3.67
CA LEU A 15 6.67 26.08 4.40
C LEU A 15 6.85 24.74 3.68
N GLY A 16 7.87 24.64 2.84
CA GLY A 16 8.31 23.38 2.27
C GLY A 16 8.87 22.52 3.39
N ILE A 17 8.04 21.68 3.99
CA ILE A 17 8.53 20.55 4.79
C ILE A 17 9.06 19.57 3.76
N ALA A 18 10.39 19.52 3.60
CA ALA A 18 11.03 18.45 2.85
C ALA A 18 10.83 17.16 3.67
N ALA A 19 9.76 16.41 3.38
CA ALA A 19 9.64 15.04 3.83
C ALA A 19 10.80 14.25 3.20
N GLN A 20 11.58 13.56 4.02
CA GLN A 20 12.58 12.64 3.50
C GLN A 20 11.83 11.39 3.03
N SER A 21 11.66 11.23 1.72
CA SER A 21 11.12 9.99 1.16
C SER A 21 12.19 8.90 1.22
N GLN A 22 11.88 7.78 1.88
CA GLN A 22 12.63 6.54 1.71
C GLN A 22 11.89 5.62 0.72
N ALA A 23 12.65 4.83 -0.03
CA ALA A 23 12.07 3.81 -0.90
C ALA A 23 11.64 2.60 -0.06
N ALA A 24 10.35 2.37 0.00
CA ALA A 24 9.71 1.27 0.69
C ALA A 24 9.74 0.00 -0.15
N THR A 25 9.66 -1.14 0.55
CA THR A 25 9.48 -2.45 -0.04
C THR A 25 8.38 -3.18 0.71
N ILE A 26 7.41 -3.69 -0.04
CA ILE A 26 6.36 -4.57 0.44
C ILE A 26 6.75 -5.99 0.07
N THR A 27 6.63 -6.90 1.04
CA THR A 27 6.70 -8.35 0.81
C THR A 27 5.39 -8.96 1.27
N TYR A 28 4.67 -9.57 0.33
CA TYR A 28 3.40 -10.25 0.56
C TYR A 28 3.57 -11.73 0.27
N ASN A 29 3.19 -12.59 1.22
CA ASN A 29 3.29 -14.04 1.07
C ASN A 29 1.88 -14.62 1.08
N SER A 30 1.57 -15.44 0.08
CA SER A 30 0.23 -16.00 -0.11
C SER A 30 0.28 -17.30 -0.91
N SER A 31 -0.88 -17.81 -1.30
CA SER A 31 -1.03 -18.99 -2.16
C SER A 31 -2.25 -18.91 -3.05
N ILE A 32 -2.18 -19.59 -4.19
CA ILE A 32 -3.31 -19.78 -5.10
C ILE A 32 -3.82 -21.23 -5.03
N ALA A 33 -5.12 -21.41 -5.21
CA ALA A 33 -5.76 -22.71 -5.34
C ALA A 33 -5.61 -23.27 -6.76
N ASP A 34 -6.01 -24.53 -6.95
CA ASP A 34 -6.03 -25.17 -8.27
C ASP A 34 -6.94 -24.41 -9.26
N SER A 35 -6.62 -24.51 -10.54
CA SER A 35 -7.39 -23.95 -11.64
C SER A 35 -8.89 -24.30 -11.55
N GLY A 36 -9.73 -23.32 -11.89
CA GLY A 36 -11.18 -23.38 -11.81
C GLY A 36 -11.75 -23.27 -10.39
N GLN A 37 -10.92 -23.24 -9.35
CA GLN A 37 -11.37 -23.07 -7.97
C GLN A 37 -11.42 -21.60 -7.56
N VAL A 38 -12.21 -21.32 -6.52
CA VAL A 38 -12.12 -20.05 -5.79
C VAL A 38 -10.70 -19.88 -5.25
N ASN A 39 -10.15 -18.66 -5.33
CA ASN A 39 -8.76 -18.32 -4.99
C ASN A 39 -7.71 -18.91 -5.95
N SER A 40 -8.08 -19.33 -7.16
CA SER A 40 -7.11 -19.61 -8.24
C SER A 40 -6.46 -18.34 -8.81
N VAL A 41 -6.98 -17.17 -8.42
CA VAL A 41 -6.34 -15.86 -8.58
C VAL A 41 -6.28 -15.22 -7.20
N ASP A 42 -5.11 -14.73 -6.82
CA ASP A 42 -4.91 -13.97 -5.58
C ASP A 42 -4.67 -12.48 -5.86
N TYR A 43 -5.07 -11.63 -4.93
CA TYR A 43 -5.09 -10.18 -5.11
C TYR A 43 -4.40 -9.47 -3.95
N TYR A 44 -3.57 -8.49 -4.30
CA TYR A 44 -2.95 -7.60 -3.31
C TYR A 44 -3.10 -6.13 -3.71
N SER A 45 -3.64 -5.33 -2.80
CA SER A 45 -3.84 -3.88 -2.96
C SER A 45 -2.71 -3.08 -2.32
N PHE A 46 -2.26 -2.03 -2.99
CA PHE A 46 -1.30 -1.06 -2.46
C PHE A 46 -1.54 0.33 -3.05
N SER A 47 -0.90 1.34 -2.48
CA SER A 47 -1.03 2.74 -2.92
C SER A 47 0.35 3.34 -3.20
N THR A 48 0.41 4.24 -4.17
CA THR A 48 1.54 5.15 -4.40
C THR A 48 1.15 6.55 -3.98
N VAL A 49 2.03 7.22 -3.24
CA VAL A 49 1.83 8.60 -2.75
C VAL A 49 2.63 9.63 -3.53
N ALA A 50 3.48 9.17 -4.44
CA ALA A 50 4.25 9.95 -5.39
C ALA A 50 4.28 9.24 -6.75
N ASN A 51 4.86 9.90 -7.75
CA ASN A 51 5.19 9.24 -9.01
C ASN A 51 6.47 8.43 -8.78
N ASP A 52 6.34 7.11 -8.77
CA ASP A 52 7.41 6.18 -8.37
C ASP A 52 7.79 5.25 -9.51
N ASN A 53 9.10 4.98 -9.66
CA ASN A 53 9.56 3.86 -10.49
C ASN A 53 9.48 2.59 -9.65
N VAL A 54 8.48 1.75 -9.94
CA VAL A 54 8.13 0.59 -9.14
C VAL A 54 8.54 -0.69 -9.86
N THR A 55 9.11 -1.60 -9.08
CA THR A 55 9.34 -2.99 -9.48
C THR A 55 8.36 -3.89 -8.73
N ILE A 56 7.60 -4.70 -9.46
CA ILE A 56 6.67 -5.70 -8.92
C ILE A 56 7.07 -7.06 -9.46
N GLU A 57 7.43 -7.99 -8.58
CA GLU A 57 7.91 -9.31 -8.97
C GLU A 57 7.26 -10.41 -8.13
N THR A 58 6.94 -11.52 -8.77
CA THR A 58 6.50 -12.75 -8.09
C THR A 58 7.68 -13.69 -7.85
N PHE A 59 7.55 -14.58 -6.88
CA PHE A 59 8.50 -15.66 -6.63
C PHE A 59 7.72 -16.91 -6.25
N SER A 60 7.64 -17.90 -7.13
CA SER A 60 7.04 -19.20 -6.84
C SER A 60 7.90 -20.35 -7.31
N GLU A 61 8.02 -21.38 -6.47
CA GLU A 61 8.57 -22.67 -6.89
C GLU A 61 7.48 -23.67 -7.31
N ASN A 62 6.22 -23.33 -7.10
CA ASN A 62 5.08 -24.24 -7.22
C ASN A 62 4.37 -24.13 -8.56
N PHE A 63 4.35 -22.94 -9.16
CA PHE A 63 3.67 -22.68 -10.42
C PHE A 63 4.34 -21.54 -11.20
N ASP A 64 4.22 -21.62 -12.52
CA ASP A 64 4.62 -20.55 -13.43
C ASP A 64 3.61 -19.41 -13.34
N SER A 65 4.05 -18.25 -12.86
CA SER A 65 3.13 -17.18 -12.46
C SER A 65 2.77 -16.27 -13.63
N VAL A 66 1.58 -15.67 -13.56
CA VAL A 66 1.19 -14.53 -14.38
C VAL A 66 0.73 -13.40 -13.46
N LEU A 67 1.26 -12.20 -13.67
CA LEU A 67 0.98 -11.00 -12.89
C LEU A 67 0.26 -9.97 -13.77
N TYR A 68 -0.90 -9.52 -13.31
CA TYR A 68 -1.59 -8.33 -13.82
C TYR A 68 -1.55 -7.20 -12.78
N LEU A 69 -1.46 -5.97 -13.25
CA LEU A 69 -1.59 -4.76 -12.44
C LEU A 69 -2.75 -3.91 -12.96
N PHE A 70 -3.64 -3.54 -12.04
CA PHE A 70 -4.79 -2.68 -12.31
C PHE A 70 -4.74 -1.41 -11.46
N ARG A 71 -5.30 -0.32 -11.97
CA ARG A 71 -5.72 0.83 -11.15
C ARG A 71 -6.90 0.39 -10.28
N ASP A 72 -6.86 0.67 -8.99
CA ASP A 72 -8.02 0.53 -8.12
C ASP A 72 -8.85 1.82 -8.16
N THR A 73 -10.05 1.71 -8.73
CA THR A 73 -11.01 2.82 -8.83
C THR A 73 -12.13 2.73 -7.80
N GLY A 74 -12.12 1.70 -6.95
CA GLY A 74 -13.17 1.41 -5.97
C GLY A 74 -14.48 0.86 -6.55
N ASN A 75 -14.55 0.59 -7.87
CA ASN A 75 -15.76 0.08 -8.55
C ASN A 75 -15.64 -1.38 -9.03
N GLY A 76 -14.64 -2.10 -8.51
CA GLY A 76 -14.25 -3.42 -9.01
C GLY A 76 -13.31 -3.31 -10.22
N LEU A 77 -12.68 -4.43 -10.59
CA LEU A 77 -11.74 -4.47 -11.71
C LEU A 77 -12.48 -4.45 -13.05
N ALA A 78 -12.00 -3.63 -13.98
CA ALA A 78 -12.44 -3.62 -15.37
C ALA A 78 -11.25 -3.67 -16.33
N THR A 79 -11.52 -4.02 -17.59
CA THR A 79 -10.50 -4.05 -18.64
C THR A 79 -9.88 -2.68 -18.91
N SER A 80 -10.61 -1.60 -18.62
CA SER A 80 -10.11 -0.22 -18.71
C SER A 80 -9.07 0.12 -17.65
N ASP A 81 -9.01 -0.66 -16.57
CA ASP A 81 -8.17 -0.37 -15.42
C ASP A 81 -6.80 -1.05 -15.53
N LEU A 82 -6.62 -1.90 -16.54
CA LEU A 82 -5.36 -2.59 -16.79
C LEU A 82 -4.23 -1.57 -17.03
N VAL A 83 -3.19 -1.67 -16.23
CA VAL A 83 -1.96 -0.87 -16.35
C VAL A 83 -0.91 -1.64 -17.13
N ALA A 84 -0.60 -2.86 -16.67
CA ALA A 84 0.43 -3.71 -17.25
C ALA A 84 0.20 -5.18 -16.84
N TRP A 85 0.88 -6.09 -17.53
CA TRP A 85 0.93 -7.51 -17.16
C TRP A 85 2.21 -8.15 -17.68
N ASN A 86 2.63 -9.24 -17.06
CA ASN A 86 3.76 -10.05 -17.47
C ASN A 86 3.64 -11.47 -16.88
N ASP A 87 4.24 -12.45 -17.55
CA ASP A 87 4.34 -13.84 -17.12
C ASP A 87 5.78 -14.26 -16.82
N ASP A 88 6.76 -13.94 -17.68
CA ASP A 88 8.11 -14.54 -17.64
C ASP A 88 9.29 -13.55 -17.60
N GLY A 89 9.05 -12.31 -17.19
CA GLY A 89 10.03 -11.22 -17.26
C GLY A 89 11.04 -11.17 -16.11
N GLY A 90 10.84 -11.97 -15.05
CA GLY A 90 11.55 -11.91 -13.78
C GLY A 90 12.68 -12.91 -13.62
N ASP A 91 13.09 -13.11 -12.38
CA ASP A 91 14.10 -14.07 -12.01
C ASP A 91 13.66 -15.49 -12.34
N TYR A 92 14.64 -16.33 -12.70
CA TYR A 92 14.40 -17.75 -12.92
C TYR A 92 13.95 -18.39 -11.61
N ALA A 93 12.75 -18.98 -11.59
CA ALA A 93 12.27 -19.69 -10.43
C ALA A 93 13.11 -20.95 -10.22
N SER A 94 13.61 -21.15 -9.00
CA SER A 94 14.41 -22.31 -8.60
C SER A 94 13.59 -23.60 -8.49
N ASN A 95 12.77 -23.90 -9.49
CA ASN A 95 11.87 -25.05 -9.54
C ASN A 95 12.33 -26.10 -10.58
N PRO A 96 11.85 -27.36 -10.47
CA PRO A 96 12.27 -28.45 -11.37
C PRO A 96 11.62 -28.42 -12.76
N TYR A 97 10.63 -27.56 -12.99
CA TYR A 97 9.84 -27.45 -14.23
C TYR A 97 10.36 -26.37 -15.19
N GLY A 98 11.14 -25.42 -14.68
CA GLY A 98 11.94 -24.46 -15.44
C GLY A 98 11.16 -23.33 -16.08
N PHE A 99 10.63 -22.44 -15.25
CA PHE A 99 9.93 -21.23 -15.65
C PHE A 99 10.53 -19.98 -14.98
N PHE A 100 10.23 -18.81 -15.53
CA PHE A 100 10.60 -17.51 -14.95
C PHE A 100 9.43 -16.96 -14.16
N ASN A 101 9.73 -16.16 -13.14
CA ASN A 101 8.68 -15.42 -12.46
C ASN A 101 8.23 -14.22 -13.30
N SER A 102 7.10 -13.62 -12.90
CA SER A 102 6.59 -12.41 -13.54
C SER A 102 7.25 -11.17 -12.94
N LEU A 103 7.61 -10.21 -13.79
CA LEU A 103 8.24 -8.94 -13.41
C LEU A 103 7.63 -7.77 -14.18
N LEU A 104 7.25 -6.74 -13.43
CA LEU A 104 6.85 -5.45 -13.95
C LEU A 104 7.83 -4.38 -13.46
N ASN A 105 8.33 -3.57 -14.40
CA ASN A 105 9.16 -2.39 -14.11
C ASN A 105 8.55 -1.19 -14.82
N LEU A 106 7.93 -0.28 -14.08
CA LEU A 106 7.19 0.86 -14.64
C LEU A 106 7.10 2.03 -13.68
N GLU A 107 6.89 3.22 -14.24
CA GLU A 107 6.50 4.40 -13.47
C GLU A 107 5.00 4.33 -13.16
N LEU A 108 4.64 4.47 -11.88
CA LEU A 108 3.27 4.56 -11.42
C LEU A 108 2.97 5.98 -10.97
N ASP A 109 1.86 6.56 -11.45
CA ASP A 109 1.35 7.81 -10.88
C ASP A 109 0.79 7.56 -9.48
N ILE A 110 0.62 8.64 -8.71
CA ILE A 110 -0.15 8.64 -7.46
C ILE A 110 -1.51 7.95 -7.65
N GLY A 111 -1.83 7.00 -6.77
CA GLY A 111 -3.12 6.33 -6.73
C GLY A 111 -3.07 4.95 -6.08
N ASP A 112 -4.22 4.29 -6.14
CA ASP A 112 -4.41 2.94 -5.61
C ASP A 112 -4.33 1.91 -6.74
N TYR A 113 -3.76 0.75 -6.43
CA TYR A 113 -3.48 -0.31 -7.38
C TYR A 113 -3.81 -1.68 -6.78
N ILE A 114 -4.21 -2.61 -7.66
CA ILE A 114 -4.44 -4.01 -7.32
C ILE A 114 -3.60 -4.87 -8.25
N THR A 115 -2.83 -5.79 -7.67
CA THR A 115 -2.23 -6.89 -8.40
C THR A 115 -3.19 -8.07 -8.46
N ALA A 116 -3.15 -8.84 -9.54
CA ALA A 116 -3.80 -10.13 -9.66
C ALA A 116 -2.76 -11.17 -10.10
N VAL A 117 -2.59 -12.23 -9.32
CA VAL A 117 -1.60 -13.29 -9.56
C VAL A 117 -2.31 -14.63 -9.71
N GLY A 118 -1.94 -15.37 -10.75
CA GLY A 118 -2.42 -16.74 -10.98
C GLY A 118 -1.35 -17.58 -11.65
N ASP A 119 -1.67 -18.86 -11.90
CA ASP A 119 -0.81 -19.76 -12.67
C ASP A 119 -0.83 -19.49 -14.18
N PHE A 120 0.05 -20.19 -14.89
CA PHE A 120 0.25 -20.07 -16.32
C PHE A 120 -1.08 -20.12 -17.09
N GLN A 121 -1.17 -19.26 -18.11
CA GLN A 121 -2.38 -19.03 -18.92
C GLN A 121 -3.52 -18.25 -18.24
N LEU A 122 -3.24 -17.47 -17.20
CA LEU A 122 -4.19 -16.48 -16.69
C LEU A 122 -4.54 -15.43 -17.76
N THR A 123 -5.80 -15.39 -18.18
CA THR A 123 -6.28 -14.34 -19.08
C THR A 123 -6.74 -13.09 -18.31
N LEU A 124 -6.79 -11.93 -19.00
CA LEU A 124 -7.30 -10.69 -18.41
C LEU A 124 -8.72 -10.84 -17.83
N ASN A 125 -9.60 -11.59 -18.51
CA ASN A 125 -10.97 -11.79 -18.03
C ASN A 125 -11.01 -12.63 -16.74
N GLU A 126 -10.09 -13.57 -16.59
CA GLU A 126 -9.96 -14.41 -15.40
C GLU A 126 -9.31 -13.65 -14.25
N ALA A 127 -8.30 -12.82 -14.54
CA ALA A 127 -7.73 -11.88 -13.59
C ALA A 127 -8.79 -10.89 -13.05
N ILE A 128 -9.79 -10.54 -13.86
CA ILE A 128 -10.93 -9.71 -13.43
C ILE A 128 -11.99 -10.53 -12.68
N SER A 129 -12.28 -11.76 -13.11
CA SER A 129 -13.35 -12.60 -12.53
C SER A 129 -12.94 -13.35 -11.25
N GLY A 130 -11.63 -13.48 -11.00
CA GLY A 130 -11.07 -14.16 -9.83
C GLY A 130 -10.93 -15.68 -9.96
N ILE A 131 -11.09 -16.22 -11.16
CA ILE A 131 -11.00 -17.66 -11.42
C ILE A 131 -10.11 -17.90 -12.63
N ASN A 132 -8.97 -18.57 -12.44
CA ASN A 132 -8.11 -19.02 -13.53
C ASN A 132 -8.52 -20.42 -13.97
N ASP A 133 -9.12 -20.58 -15.16
CA ASP A 133 -9.63 -21.86 -15.69
C ASP A 133 -9.11 -22.16 -17.12
N SER A 134 -8.12 -21.39 -17.59
CA SER A 134 -7.64 -21.44 -18.97
C SER A 134 -6.40 -22.32 -19.16
N SER A 135 -5.81 -22.86 -18.09
CA SER A 135 -4.61 -23.69 -18.19
C SER A 135 -4.90 -25.07 -18.83
N ALA A 136 -4.48 -25.25 -20.08
CA ALA A 136 -4.53 -26.52 -20.79
C ALA A 136 -3.33 -27.44 -20.49
N LEU A 137 -2.27 -26.90 -19.86
CA LEU A 137 -1.01 -27.61 -19.61
C LEU A 137 -0.91 -28.20 -18.19
N GLY A 138 -1.90 -27.94 -17.34
CA GLY A 138 -1.97 -28.40 -15.96
C GLY A 138 -2.10 -27.24 -14.98
N SER A 139 -2.83 -27.47 -13.89
CA SER A 139 -3.12 -26.46 -12.87
C SER A 139 -1.92 -26.31 -11.93
N GLY A 140 -1.29 -25.14 -11.94
CA GLY A 140 -0.33 -24.76 -10.92
C GLY A 140 -1.05 -24.22 -9.70
N SER A 141 -0.64 -24.66 -8.51
CA SER A 141 -1.19 -24.16 -7.24
C SER A 141 -0.15 -24.20 -6.14
N GLY A 142 -0.38 -23.43 -5.08
CA GLY A 142 0.50 -23.37 -3.92
C GLY A 142 1.03 -21.97 -3.64
N ASP A 143 2.09 -21.93 -2.85
CA ASP A 143 2.61 -20.70 -2.26
C ASP A 143 3.42 -19.86 -3.26
N TYR A 144 3.40 -18.55 -3.04
CA TYR A 144 4.25 -17.59 -3.72
C TYR A 144 4.52 -16.36 -2.84
N THR A 145 5.54 -15.60 -3.21
CA THR A 145 5.83 -14.27 -2.66
C THR A 145 5.64 -13.22 -3.74
N LEU A 146 5.01 -12.10 -3.40
CA LEU A 146 4.95 -10.88 -4.20
C LEU A 146 5.84 -9.82 -3.53
N VAL A 147 6.76 -9.24 -4.29
CA VAL A 147 7.61 -8.14 -3.83
C VAL A 147 7.30 -6.90 -4.65
N ILE A 148 6.96 -5.80 -3.97
CA ILE A 148 6.77 -4.48 -4.57
C ILE A 148 7.82 -3.56 -3.98
N SER A 149 8.67 -2.97 -4.80
CA SER A 149 9.77 -2.10 -4.35
C SER A 149 9.82 -0.80 -5.14
N GLY A 150 10.46 0.22 -4.55
CA GLY A 150 10.60 1.54 -5.17
C GLY A 150 9.47 2.51 -4.84
N LEU A 151 8.57 2.14 -3.91
CA LEU A 151 7.49 3.00 -3.44
C LEU A 151 8.03 4.12 -2.56
N THR A 152 7.53 5.35 -2.70
CA THR A 152 7.83 6.42 -1.75
C THR A 152 7.05 6.22 -0.45
N GLU A 153 7.73 6.23 0.69
CA GLU A 153 7.11 6.38 2.01
C GLU A 153 7.11 7.84 2.47
N LEU A 154 5.98 8.31 3.01
CA LEU A 154 5.94 9.59 3.72
C LEU A 154 6.46 9.40 5.14
N ASP A 155 7.59 10.01 5.47
CA ASP A 155 8.09 10.03 6.83
C ASP A 155 7.31 11.05 7.69
N ASP A 156 6.53 10.54 8.66
CA ASP A 156 5.79 11.35 9.64
C ASP A 156 6.70 11.95 10.74
N SER A 157 8.01 11.67 10.74
CA SER A 157 8.94 12.04 11.83
C SER A 157 9.08 13.55 12.10
N ASN A 158 8.57 14.43 11.23
CA ASN A 158 8.58 15.88 11.43
C ASN A 158 7.38 16.44 12.21
N ASN A 159 6.43 15.61 12.65
CA ASN A 159 5.36 16.04 13.57
C ASN A 159 5.65 15.71 15.04
N SER A 160 6.92 15.75 15.47
CA SER A 160 7.24 15.93 16.89
C SER A 160 6.98 17.39 17.24
N GLY A 161 5.74 17.69 17.61
CA GLY A 161 5.34 18.98 18.15
C GLY A 161 6.37 19.49 19.15
N GLY A 162 6.91 20.68 18.86
CA GLY A 162 7.77 21.38 19.79
C GLY A 162 6.98 21.71 21.06
N ASP A 163 7.15 20.88 22.09
CA ASP A 163 6.83 21.26 23.46
C ASP A 163 7.82 22.37 23.86
N ASN A 164 7.49 23.60 23.46
CA ASN A 164 8.08 24.80 24.04
C ASN A 164 7.40 25.07 25.39
N GLY A 165 7.56 24.13 26.33
CA GLY A 165 7.19 24.30 27.72
C GLY A 165 8.25 25.17 28.40
N SER A 166 7.95 26.45 28.58
CA SER A 166 8.73 27.33 29.45
C SER A 166 8.54 26.90 30.91
N ASP A 167 9.31 25.91 31.36
CA ASP A 167 9.36 25.56 32.78
C ASP A 167 10.42 26.42 33.48
N THR A 168 10.06 27.68 33.76
CA THR A 168 10.75 28.50 34.75
C THR A 168 9.98 28.37 36.07
N GLY A 169 10.26 27.30 36.82
CA GLY A 169 9.62 27.01 38.11
C GLY A 169 10.59 26.38 39.10
N ASN A 170 11.47 27.20 39.68
CA ASN A 170 12.29 26.86 40.83
C ASN A 170 11.43 26.69 42.09
N ASP A 171 11.36 25.49 42.68
CA ASP A 171 11.48 25.37 44.14
C ASP A 171 11.97 23.98 44.62
N SER A 172 12.75 24.09 45.68
CA SER A 172 13.54 23.21 46.51
C SER A 172 12.97 21.86 46.96
N GLY A 173 13.87 20.88 47.18
CA GLY A 173 13.53 19.67 47.92
C GLY A 173 14.59 18.55 47.98
N SER A 174 15.72 18.83 48.63
CA SER A 174 16.60 17.88 49.35
C SER A 174 17.14 16.61 48.68
N ASP A 175 18.46 16.63 48.51
CA ASP A 175 19.39 15.50 48.47
C ASP A 175 19.13 14.47 49.57
N ASN A 176 19.17 13.18 49.20
CA ASN A 176 19.79 12.16 50.06
C ASN A 176 20.38 11.04 49.18
N GLY A 177 21.70 11.05 49.04
CA GLY A 177 22.44 10.16 48.17
C GLY A 177 22.76 8.78 48.77
N SER A 178 23.17 7.86 47.89
CA SER A 178 24.20 6.85 48.15
C SER A 178 24.47 6.11 46.84
N GLY A 179 25.63 6.35 46.23
CA GLY A 179 26.02 5.75 44.96
C GLY A 179 26.46 4.29 45.06
N THR A 180 26.54 3.64 43.90
CA THR A 180 27.66 2.78 43.45
C THR A 180 27.42 2.42 41.98
N GLY A 181 28.45 2.60 41.14
CA GLY A 181 28.36 2.53 39.69
C GLY A 181 28.44 1.12 39.10
N GLY A 182 28.09 1.01 37.81
CA GLY A 182 28.29 -0.17 36.99
C GLY A 182 27.76 0.05 35.57
N SER A 183 28.66 -0.03 34.60
CA SER A 183 28.51 0.33 33.19
C SER A 183 27.66 -0.66 32.37
N GLY A 184 26.83 -0.12 31.46
CA GLY A 184 26.61 -0.61 30.09
C GLY A 184 25.80 -1.90 29.87
N SER A 185 24.61 -1.76 29.28
CA SER A 185 24.16 -2.42 28.04
C SER A 185 22.66 -2.17 27.82
N ASN A 186 22.32 -1.48 26.74
CA ASN A 186 20.95 -1.39 26.22
C ASN A 186 20.63 -2.68 25.46
N PRO A 187 19.49 -3.34 25.74
CA PRO A 187 18.69 -3.83 24.62
C PRO A 187 17.17 -3.67 24.84
N GLY A 188 16.48 -3.18 23.81
CA GLY A 188 15.09 -3.54 23.55
C GLY A 188 14.02 -2.52 23.92
N VAL A 189 14.01 -1.36 23.24
CA VAL A 189 12.73 -0.80 22.74
C VAL A 189 12.39 -1.64 21.51
N GLY A 190 11.20 -2.16 21.28
CA GLY A 190 9.88 -1.95 21.85
C GLY A 190 8.99 -2.45 20.72
N VAL A 191 8.30 -3.56 20.93
CA VAL A 191 7.35 -4.10 19.94
C VAL A 191 6.30 -3.04 19.64
N SER A 192 6.29 -2.51 18.43
CA SER A 192 5.14 -1.77 17.90
C SER A 192 4.19 -2.78 17.27
N GLU A 193 3.15 -3.18 18.00
CA GLU A 193 1.99 -3.81 17.39
C GLU A 193 1.22 -2.77 16.56
N PRO A 194 0.60 -3.16 15.42
CA PRO A 194 -0.20 -2.25 14.63
C PRO A 194 -1.46 -1.85 15.41
N MET A 195 -1.62 -0.55 15.69
CA MET A 195 -2.90 -0.03 16.17
C MET A 195 -3.95 -0.11 15.06
N THR A 196 -4.77 -1.16 15.11
CA THR A 196 -6.08 -1.18 14.46
C THR A 196 -6.96 -0.09 15.08
N LEU A 197 -7.00 1.09 14.46
CA LEU A 197 -7.91 2.16 14.84
C LEU A 197 -9.27 1.96 14.15
N SER A 198 -10.04 0.99 14.60
CA SER A 198 -11.46 0.97 14.30
C SER A 198 -12.20 1.95 15.22
N LEU A 199 -13.11 2.75 14.63
CA LEU A 199 -14.47 3.02 15.11
C LEU A 199 -14.83 4.48 15.52
N PHE A 200 -15.61 5.18 14.67
CA PHE A 200 -17.04 5.55 14.86
C PHE A 200 -17.41 6.87 14.17
N GLY A 201 -18.50 6.85 13.40
CA GLY A 201 -19.23 8.04 12.97
C GLY A 201 -20.68 7.67 12.65
N LEU A 202 -21.48 7.40 13.68
CA LEU A 202 -22.91 7.13 13.57
C LEU A 202 -23.73 8.39 13.94
N ALA A 203 -24.90 8.53 13.29
CA ALA A 203 -26.05 9.41 13.58
C ALA A 203 -26.00 10.81 12.91
N LEU A 204 -27.08 11.42 12.39
CA LEU A 204 -28.53 11.17 12.53
C LEU A 204 -29.33 12.06 11.54
N ALA A 205 -30.60 11.66 11.31
CA ALA A 205 -31.79 12.48 11.03
C ALA A 205 -32.24 12.63 9.56
N GLY A 206 -33.46 12.15 9.31
CA GLY A 206 -34.11 12.14 8.01
C GLY A 206 -35.00 13.34 7.71
N PHE A 207 -35.47 13.39 6.45
CA PHE A 207 -36.57 14.21 5.91
C PHE A 207 -36.75 13.72 4.46
N GLY A 208 -37.90 13.37 3.91
CA GLY A 208 -39.27 13.30 4.35
C GLY A 208 -40.07 12.62 3.24
N ALA A 209 -41.18 11.99 3.59
CA ALA A 209 -42.14 11.45 2.64
C ALA A 209 -42.81 12.58 1.84
N LEU A 210 -42.88 12.46 0.51
CA LEU A 210 -43.93 13.15 -0.25
C LEU A 210 -44.51 12.24 -1.35
N ARG A 211 -45.78 11.89 -1.15
CA ARG A 211 -46.69 11.37 -2.18
C ARG A 211 -47.17 12.52 -3.08
N ARG A 212 -47.18 12.33 -4.41
CA ARG A 212 -48.30 12.74 -5.31
C ARG A 212 -48.08 12.18 -6.72
N LYS A 213 -48.83 11.14 -7.10
CA LYS A 213 -50.11 11.14 -7.86
C LYS A 213 -49.90 11.15 -9.39
N LYS A 214 -50.28 10.01 -9.96
CA LYS A 214 -50.49 9.67 -11.37
C LYS A 214 -51.36 10.73 -12.07
N SER A 215 -50.96 11.12 -13.27
CA SER A 215 -51.88 11.47 -14.36
C SER A 215 -51.58 10.57 -15.54
#